data_AF-A0A444WZE1-F1
#
_entry.id   AF-A0A444WZE1-F1
#
_cell.length_a   1.000
_cell.length_b   1.000
_cell.length_c   1.000
_cell.angle_alpha   90.00
_cell.angle_beta   90.00
_cell.angle_gamma   90.00
#
_symmetry.space_group_name_H-M   'P 1'
#
loop_
_entity.id
_entity.type
_entity.pdbx_description
1 polymer ?
#
loop_
_entity_poly.entity_id
_entity_poly.type
_entity_poly.pdbx_seq_one_letter_code
_entity_poly.pdbx_strand_id
1 'polypeptide(L)'
;MWGENEKFRDHYLSIQFWTPNFNPEEAVIDRIAAWVRLLGLAIEYYEETMLSKIGNVIGRTLKVDTNIADKIRGKFARLCIKLNLAEPLIGQYSINGVKYKVEYEGLHLIYFDCRKVGHDKASCPRNKTQVAREEVTRIAETYVAGDEEGQ
;
A
#
# COMPACT_ATOMS: atom_id res chain seq x y z
N MET A 1 -27.86 -8.66 24.38
CA MET A 1 -27.94 -7.31 23.80
C MET A 1 -26.73 -6.53 24.28
N TRP A 2 -25.58 -6.72 23.63
CA TRP A 2 -24.36 -5.90 23.81
C TRP A 2 -23.51 -6.03 22.56
N GLY A 3 -22.95 -4.92 22.10
CA GLY A 3 -22.08 -4.83 20.95
C GLY A 3 -22.37 -3.59 20.11
N GLU A 4 -22.46 -2.42 20.74
CA GLU A 4 -22.37 -1.17 19.99
C GLU A 4 -20.97 -1.09 19.39
N ASN A 5 -20.95 -0.89 18.08
CA ASN A 5 -19.75 -0.78 17.27
C ASN A 5 -18.93 0.42 17.74
N GLU A 6 -17.83 0.17 18.45
CA GLU A 6 -16.80 1.17 18.66
C GLU A 6 -16.06 1.37 17.33
N LYS A 7 -16.62 2.23 16.48
CA LYS A 7 -15.90 2.82 15.34
C LYS A 7 -14.78 3.68 15.91
N PHE A 8 -13.63 3.08 16.17
CA PHE A 8 -12.38 3.82 16.23
C PHE A 8 -12.28 4.63 14.92
N ARG A 9 -12.22 5.96 15.04
CA ARG A 9 -12.21 6.82 13.88
C ARG A 9 -10.86 6.68 13.18
N ASP A 10 -10.81 5.84 12.16
CA ASP A 10 -9.65 5.58 11.30
C ASP A 10 -9.31 6.83 10.46
N HIS A 11 -8.66 7.81 11.08
CA HIS A 11 -8.10 8.97 10.38
C HIS A 11 -6.63 8.72 10.08
N TYR A 12 -6.29 8.79 8.80
CA TYR A 12 -4.91 8.64 8.34
C TYR A 12 -4.31 10.01 8.05
N LEU A 13 -3.19 10.33 8.69
CA LEU A 13 -2.38 11.50 8.34
C LEU A 13 -1.24 11.06 7.44
N SER A 14 -1.33 11.36 6.15
CA SER A 14 -0.21 11.18 5.22
C SER A 14 0.62 12.46 5.14
N ILE A 15 1.89 12.38 5.50
CA ILE A 15 2.85 13.49 5.33
C ILE A 15 3.56 13.30 4.00
N GLN A 16 3.52 14.31 3.14
CA GLN A 16 4.22 14.36 1.86
C GLN A 16 5.06 15.63 1.73
N PHE A 17 6.07 15.61 0.87
CA PHE A 17 6.83 16.82 0.55
C PHE A 17 5.95 17.82 -0.18
N TRP A 18 6.18 19.12 0.07
CA TRP A 18 5.46 20.18 -0.62
C TRP A 18 5.73 20.15 -2.12
N THR A 19 4.68 20.27 -2.92
CA THR A 19 4.75 20.42 -4.38
C THR A 19 4.00 21.67 -4.80
N PRO A 20 4.54 22.48 -5.73
CA PRO A 20 3.82 23.64 -6.26
C PRO A 20 2.55 23.19 -7.00
N ASN A 21 1.49 24.01 -6.95
CA ASN A 21 0.19 23.73 -7.59
C ASN A 21 -0.47 22.42 -7.14
N PHE A 22 -0.30 22.04 -5.87
CA PHE A 22 -0.94 20.84 -5.31
C PHE A 22 -2.47 20.90 -5.38
N ASN A 23 -3.09 19.96 -6.10
CA ASN A 23 -4.53 19.76 -6.14
C ASN A 23 -4.91 18.51 -5.31
N PRO A 24 -5.62 18.65 -4.17
CA PRO A 24 -5.99 17.51 -3.34
C PRO A 24 -6.96 16.54 -4.02
N GLU A 25 -7.74 16.97 -5.01
CA GLU A 25 -8.71 16.10 -5.69
C GLU A 25 -8.03 15.11 -6.66
N GLU A 26 -6.97 15.58 -7.32
CA GLU A 26 -6.16 14.81 -8.27
C GLU A 26 -4.97 14.10 -7.62
N ALA A 27 -4.62 14.48 -6.38
CA ALA A 27 -3.49 13.92 -5.66
C ALA A 27 -3.58 12.39 -5.56
N VAL A 28 -2.52 11.73 -6.03
CA VAL A 28 -2.25 10.30 -5.85
C VAL A 28 -1.02 10.15 -4.98
N ILE A 29 -1.08 9.20 -4.05
CA ILE A 29 0.07 8.90 -3.21
C ILE A 29 0.94 7.90 -3.97
N ASP A 30 1.98 8.39 -4.63
CA ASP A 30 2.91 7.55 -5.38
C ASP A 30 3.93 6.87 -4.46
N ARG A 31 4.32 7.55 -3.38
CA ARG A 31 5.37 7.11 -2.46
C ARG A 31 4.99 7.33 -1.02
N ILE A 32 5.32 6.38 -0.17
CA ILE A 32 5.12 6.47 1.28
C ILE A 32 6.38 6.04 2.02
N ALA A 33 6.55 6.55 3.25
CA ALA A 33 7.44 5.97 4.22
C ALA A 33 6.60 5.04 5.11
N ALA A 34 6.98 3.76 5.19
CA ALA A 34 6.32 2.77 6.02
C ALA A 34 7.34 2.03 6.88
N TRP A 35 6.93 1.69 8.10
CA TRP A 35 7.69 0.77 8.93
C TRP A 35 7.43 -0.66 8.47
N VAL A 36 8.49 -1.44 8.38
CA VAL A 36 8.44 -2.88 8.07
C VAL A 36 9.10 -3.68 9.17
N ARG A 37 8.54 -4.84 9.48
CA ARG A 37 9.11 -5.82 10.40
C ARG A 37 9.67 -7.00 9.62
N LEU A 38 10.93 -7.33 9.90
CA LEU A 38 11.63 -8.50 9.40
C LEU A 38 11.57 -9.60 10.46
N LEU A 39 10.57 -10.48 10.34
CA LEU A 39 10.32 -11.53 11.32
C LEU A 39 11.28 -12.71 11.14
N GLY A 40 11.72 -13.30 12.25
CA GLY A 40 12.52 -14.53 12.23
C GLY A 40 13.92 -14.36 11.62
N LEU A 41 14.37 -13.12 11.40
CA LEU A 41 15.71 -12.83 10.95
C LEU A 41 16.70 -13.20 12.06
N ALA A 42 17.76 -13.92 11.70
CA ALA A 42 18.78 -14.31 12.66
C ALA A 42 19.63 -13.11 13.11
N ILE A 43 20.08 -13.10 14.38
CA ILE A 43 20.68 -11.91 15.02
C ILE A 43 21.99 -11.47 14.36
N GLU A 44 22.70 -12.37 13.69
CA GLU A 44 23.90 -12.09 12.89
C GLU A 44 23.63 -11.10 11.75
N TYR A 45 22.38 -10.96 11.30
CA TYR A 45 21.99 -10.02 10.25
C TYR A 45 21.52 -8.65 10.78
N TYR A 46 21.56 -8.41 12.09
CA TYR A 46 21.10 -7.16 12.72
C TYR A 46 22.15 -6.04 12.72
N GLU A 47 23.21 -6.21 11.93
CA GLU A 47 24.16 -5.15 11.65
C GLU A 47 23.49 -4.12 10.72
N GLU A 48 23.71 -2.82 10.97
CA GLU A 48 22.97 -1.75 10.32
C GLU A 48 23.17 -1.75 8.80
N THR A 49 24.40 -1.99 8.31
CA THR A 49 24.64 -2.08 6.87
C THR A 49 23.95 -3.29 6.24
N MET A 50 23.88 -4.42 6.95
CA MET A 50 23.16 -5.60 6.48
C MET A 50 21.65 -5.37 6.43
N LEU A 51 21.08 -4.80 7.49
CA LEU A 51 19.67 -4.42 7.54
C LEU A 51 19.31 -3.38 6.46
N SER A 52 20.21 -2.43 6.20
CA SER A 52 20.02 -1.45 5.13
C SER A 52 20.03 -2.09 3.75
N LYS A 53 20.92 -3.06 3.50
CA LYS A 53 20.93 -3.86 2.26
C LYS A 53 19.66 -4.67 2.08
N ILE A 54 19.19 -5.36 3.13
CA ILE A 54 17.91 -6.10 3.11
C ILE A 54 16.76 -5.14 2.84
N GLY A 55 16.72 -4.00 3.55
CA GLY A 55 15.73 -2.97 3.35
C GLY A 55 15.70 -2.48 1.90
N ASN A 56 16.86 -2.26 1.29
CA ASN A 56 17.01 -1.84 -0.11
C ASN A 56 16.49 -2.86 -1.15
N VAL A 57 16.36 -4.13 -0.78
CA VAL A 57 15.65 -5.13 -1.60
C VAL A 57 14.14 -4.90 -1.55
N ILE A 58 13.61 -4.47 -0.40
CA ILE A 58 12.17 -4.23 -0.18
C ILE A 58 11.74 -2.87 -0.75
N GLY A 59 12.61 -1.86 -0.68
CA GLY A 59 12.40 -0.49 -1.14
C GLY A 59 13.53 0.40 -0.64
N ARG A 60 13.53 1.72 -0.85
CA ARG A 60 14.67 2.54 -0.40
C ARG A 60 14.67 2.65 1.13
N THR A 61 15.70 2.13 1.80
CA THR A 61 15.85 2.27 3.26
C THR A 61 16.03 3.74 3.64
N LEU A 62 15.18 4.22 4.56
CA LEU A 62 15.27 5.56 5.14
C LEU A 62 15.90 5.53 6.54
N LYS A 63 15.57 4.51 7.33
CA LYS A 63 16.04 4.38 8.71
C LYS A 63 16.04 2.93 9.17
N VAL A 64 17.04 2.54 9.95
CA VAL A 64 17.04 1.31 10.73
C VAL A 64 16.59 1.64 12.15
N ASP A 65 15.65 0.86 12.70
CA ASP A 65 15.26 1.01 14.11
C ASP A 65 16.39 0.52 15.00
N THR A 66 16.90 1.40 15.86
CA THR A 66 18.00 1.11 16.78
C THR A 66 17.51 0.56 18.12
N ASN A 67 16.22 0.19 18.24
CA ASN A 67 15.68 -0.39 19.46
C ASN A 67 16.44 -1.68 19.86
N ILE A 68 17.33 -1.52 20.85
CA ILE A 68 18.19 -2.56 21.38
C ILE A 68 17.35 -3.69 22.01
N ALA A 69 16.18 -3.38 22.59
CA ALA A 69 15.37 -4.37 23.27
C ALA A 69 14.84 -5.45 22.32
N ASP A 70 14.40 -5.06 21.12
CA ASP A 70 13.89 -6.01 20.12
C ASP A 70 15.03 -6.81 19.46
N LYS A 71 16.21 -6.19 19.31
CA LYS A 71 17.45 -6.85 18.87
C LYS A 71 17.92 -7.91 19.85
N ILE A 72 18.01 -7.58 21.14
CA ILE A 72 18.45 -8.53 22.20
C ILE A 72 17.43 -9.67 22.35
N ARG A 73 16.13 -9.38 22.26
CA ARG A 73 15.08 -10.39 22.39
C ARG A 73 14.86 -11.23 21.12
N GLY A 74 15.57 -10.93 20.03
CA GLY A 74 15.49 -11.67 18.77
C GLY A 74 14.08 -11.70 18.17
N LYS A 75 13.26 -10.65 18.38
CA LYS A 75 11.87 -10.65 17.94
C LYS A 75 11.75 -10.38 16.44
N PHE A 76 12.23 -9.20 16.04
CA PHE A 76 12.24 -8.74 14.66
C PHE A 76 13.21 -7.57 14.51
N ALA A 77 13.72 -7.38 13.31
CA ALA A 77 14.35 -6.11 12.94
C ALA A 77 13.28 -5.20 12.34
N ARG A 78 13.33 -3.89 12.62
CA ARG A 78 12.36 -2.93 12.13
C ARG A 78 13.04 -1.86 11.29
N LEU A 79 12.51 -1.57 10.11
CA LEU A 79 13.09 -0.63 9.15
C LEU A 79 12.03 0.35 8.68
N CYS A 80 12.40 1.61 8.48
CA CYS A 80 11.58 2.57 7.75
C CYS A 80 12.00 2.56 6.29
N ILE A 81 11.08 2.19 5.41
CA ILE A 81 11.32 2.01 3.98
C ILE A 81 10.45 2.99 3.19
N LYS A 82 11.05 3.65 2.20
CA LYS A 82 10.33 4.41 1.18
C LYS A 82 9.83 3.45 0.10
N LEU A 83 8.52 3.27 0.04
CA LEU A 83 7.83 2.38 -0.89
C LEU A 83 7.30 3.17 -2.08
N ASN A 84 7.29 2.51 -3.24
CA ASN A 84 6.58 2.97 -4.43
C ASN A 84 5.23 2.24 -4.50
N LEU A 85 4.12 2.97 -4.33
CA LEU A 85 2.77 2.40 -4.40
C LEU A 85 2.32 2.12 -5.85
N ALA A 86 3.16 2.45 -6.84
CA ALA A 86 2.95 2.03 -8.21
C ALA A 86 3.39 0.58 -8.48
N GLU A 87 4.18 0.01 -7.59
CA GLU A 87 4.70 -1.35 -7.69
C GLU A 87 4.06 -2.25 -6.63
N PRO A 88 3.87 -3.55 -6.92
CA PRO A 88 3.44 -4.50 -5.91
C PRO A 88 4.39 -4.52 -4.72
N LEU A 89 3.83 -4.59 -3.51
CA LEU A 89 4.64 -4.74 -2.31
C LEU A 89 5.33 -6.10 -2.26
N ILE A 90 6.57 -6.09 -1.77
CA ILE A 90 7.36 -7.30 -1.59
C ILE A 90 6.90 -8.01 -0.31
N GLY A 91 6.20 -9.13 -0.47
CA GLY A 91 5.74 -9.94 0.66
C GLY A 91 6.82 -10.82 1.30
N GLN A 92 7.88 -11.13 0.57
CA GLN A 92 8.98 -11.99 1.05
C GLN A 92 10.30 -11.69 0.34
N TYR A 93 11.41 -11.93 1.03
CA TYR A 93 12.77 -11.88 0.49
C TYR A 93 13.54 -13.14 0.88
N SER A 94 14.74 -13.33 0.31
CA SER A 94 15.57 -14.51 0.60
C SER A 94 17.00 -14.14 0.93
N ILE A 95 17.57 -14.80 1.94
CA ILE A 95 19.00 -14.74 2.28
C ILE A 95 19.53 -16.18 2.26
N ASN A 96 20.55 -16.44 1.45
CA ASN A 96 21.16 -17.76 1.31
C ASN A 96 20.14 -18.90 1.05
N GLY A 97 19.10 -18.63 0.26
CA GLY A 97 18.04 -19.60 -0.07
C GLY A 97 16.93 -19.73 0.98
N VAL A 98 17.08 -19.14 2.17
CA VAL A 98 16.04 -19.11 3.21
C VAL A 98 15.11 -17.93 2.96
N LYS A 99 13.79 -18.18 2.98
CA LYS A 99 12.76 -17.17 2.74
C LYS A 99 12.30 -16.53 4.05
N TYR A 100 12.17 -15.21 4.04
CA TYR A 100 11.68 -14.40 5.15
C TYR A 100 10.48 -13.57 4.71
N LYS A 101 9.50 -13.43 5.60
CA LYS A 101 8.30 -12.61 5.35
C LYS A 101 8.56 -11.15 5.73
N VAL A 102 7.93 -10.25 5.00
CA VAL A 102 7.88 -8.81 5.30
C VAL A 102 6.50 -8.48 5.84
N GLU A 103 6.44 -7.86 7.02
CA GLU A 103 5.20 -7.28 7.52
C GLU A 103 5.27 -5.76 7.43
N TYR A 104 4.26 -5.16 6.79
CA TYR A 104 4.14 -3.73 6.70
C TYR A 104 3.23 -3.19 7.81
N GLU A 105 3.67 -2.14 8.48
CA GLU A 105 2.88 -1.45 9.50
C GLU A 105 2.11 -0.28 8.88
N GLY A 106 0.85 -0.10 9.29
CA GLY A 106 0.06 1.08 8.96
C GLY A 106 -0.55 1.11 7.55
N LEU A 107 -0.41 0.08 6.71
CA LEU A 107 -0.89 0.12 5.31
C LEU A 107 -2.39 -0.21 5.11
N HIS A 108 -3.16 -0.40 6.17
CA HIS A 108 -4.53 -0.95 6.14
C HIS A 108 -5.58 -0.04 5.47
N LEU A 109 -5.29 1.25 5.27
CA LEU A 109 -6.23 2.22 4.68
C LEU A 109 -5.83 2.68 3.26
N ILE A 110 -4.79 2.08 2.68
CA ILE A 110 -4.33 2.41 1.33
C ILE A 110 -4.92 1.41 0.34
N TYR A 111 -5.75 1.89 -0.58
CA TYR A 111 -6.19 1.07 -1.70
C TYR A 111 -5.20 1.19 -2.86
N PHE A 112 -4.36 0.17 -3.02
CA PHE A 112 -3.20 0.16 -3.93
C PHE A 112 -3.55 0.40 -5.41
N ASP A 113 -4.71 -0.08 -5.88
CA ASP A 113 -5.09 0.06 -7.30
C ASP A 113 -5.37 1.53 -7.68
N CYS A 114 -5.90 2.32 -6.74
CA CYS A 114 -6.21 3.74 -6.98
C CYS A 114 -5.21 4.70 -6.31
N ARG A 115 -4.34 4.19 -5.43
CA ARG A 115 -3.31 4.94 -4.68
C ARG A 115 -3.87 6.11 -3.86
N LYS A 116 -5.08 5.94 -3.33
CA LYS A 116 -5.76 6.87 -2.44
C LYS A 116 -6.04 6.20 -1.10
N VAL A 117 -6.17 7.03 -0.07
CA VAL A 117 -6.39 6.59 1.31
C VAL A 117 -7.86 6.67 1.68
N GLY A 118 -8.29 5.85 2.64
CA GLY A 118 -9.58 6.00 3.32
C GLY A 118 -10.74 5.29 2.65
N HIS A 119 -10.47 4.37 1.72
CA HIS A 119 -11.49 3.52 1.14
C HIS A 119 -10.91 2.19 0.70
N ASP A 120 -11.78 1.19 0.55
CA ASP A 120 -11.47 -0.12 0.02
C ASP A 120 -11.88 -0.25 -1.46
N LYS A 121 -11.65 -1.42 -2.06
CA LYS A 121 -12.05 -1.70 -3.44
C LYS A 121 -13.55 -1.43 -3.69
N ALA A 122 -14.42 -1.83 -2.76
CA ALA A 122 -15.87 -1.66 -2.92
C ALA A 122 -16.29 -0.19 -2.92
N SER A 123 -15.58 0.63 -2.15
CA SER A 123 -15.89 2.05 -1.95
C SER A 123 -15.10 2.97 -2.88
N CYS A 124 -14.31 2.43 -3.81
CA CYS A 124 -13.48 3.22 -4.72
C CYS A 124 -14.33 4.01 -5.74
N PRO A 125 -14.18 5.35 -5.82
CA PRO A 125 -14.92 6.17 -6.78
C PRO A 125 -14.71 5.74 -8.24
N ARG A 126 -13.51 5.25 -8.59
CA ARG A 126 -13.20 4.77 -9.95
C ARG A 126 -14.06 3.59 -10.37
N ASN A 127 -14.40 2.69 -9.44
CA ASN A 127 -15.23 1.54 -9.74
C ASN A 127 -16.68 1.96 -10.04
N LYS A 128 -17.18 3.04 -9.41
CA LYS A 128 -18.51 3.59 -9.70
C LYS A 128 -18.56 4.27 -11.07
N THR A 129 -17.49 4.96 -11.47
CA THR A 129 -17.41 5.62 -12.78
C THR A 129 -17.25 4.63 -13.94
N GLN A 130 -16.54 3.51 -13.74
CA GLN A 130 -16.42 2.47 -14.78
C GLN A 130 -17.76 1.78 -15.07
N VAL A 131 -18.53 1.43 -14.04
CA VAL A 131 -19.86 0.81 -14.21
C VAL A 131 -20.78 1.75 -15.01
N ALA A 132 -20.83 3.03 -14.66
CA ALA A 132 -21.63 4.01 -15.40
C ALA A 132 -21.17 4.16 -16.87
N ARG A 133 -19.85 4.10 -17.13
CA ARG A 133 -19.31 4.19 -18.49
C ARG A 133 -19.61 2.94 -19.32
N GLU A 134 -19.53 1.75 -18.73
CA GLU A 134 -19.87 0.48 -19.39
C GLU A 134 -21.36 0.37 -19.69
N GLU A 135 -22.23 0.83 -18.78
CA GLU A 135 -23.68 0.92 -19.02
C GLU A 135 -24.00 1.89 -20.16
N VAL A 136 -23.38 3.07 -20.20
CA VAL A 136 -23.57 4.04 -21.29
C VAL A 136 -23.09 3.48 -22.64
N THR A 137 -21.95 2.79 -22.69
CA THR A 137 -21.46 2.14 -23.92
C THR A 137 -22.42 1.04 -24.38
N ARG A 138 -22.88 0.16 -23.47
CA ARG A 138 -23.86 -0.88 -23.81
C ARG A 138 -25.17 -0.32 -24.33
N ILE A 139 -25.67 0.75 -23.71
CA ILE A 139 -26.88 1.44 -24.14
C ILE A 139 -26.67 2.02 -25.55
N ALA A 140 -25.54 2.70 -25.79
CA ALA A 140 -25.21 3.25 -27.11
C ALA A 140 -25.07 2.17 -28.20
N GLU A 141 -24.44 1.03 -27.91
CA GLU A 141 -24.34 -0.12 -28.82
C GLU A 141 -25.72 -0.73 -29.12
N THR A 142 -26.62 -0.75 -28.13
CA THR A 142 -28.01 -1.25 -28.31
C THR A 142 -28.83 -0.30 -29.19
N TYR A 143 -28.63 1.02 -29.09
CA TYR A 143 -29.26 1.99 -29.99
C TYR A 143 -28.74 1.86 -31.43
N VAL A 144 -27.44 1.66 -31.64
CA VAL A 144 -26.85 1.53 -32.98
C VAL A 144 -27.27 0.24 -33.69
N ALA A 145 -27.53 -0.85 -32.94
CA ALA A 145 -28.00 -2.12 -33.51
C ALA A 145 -29.49 -2.11 -33.91
N GLY A 146 -30.26 -1.09 -33.51
CA GLY A 146 -31.72 -1.02 -33.75
C GLY A 146 -32.15 -0.36 -35.06
N ASP A 147 -31.21 0.14 -35.88
CA ASP A 147 -31.51 1.02 -37.02
C ASP A 147 -31.38 0.35 -38.42
N GLU A 148 -31.32 -1.00 -38.50
CA GLU A 148 -31.14 -1.73 -39.77
C GLU A 148 -32.31 -2.66 -40.20
N GLU A 149 -33.54 -2.46 -39.72
CA GLU A 149 -34.71 -3.13 -40.32
C GLU A 149 -35.76 -2.12 -40.80
N GLY A 150 -35.63 -1.74 -42.07
CA GLY A 150 -36.59 -0.90 -42.76
C GLY A 150 -36.33 -0.85 -44.26
N GLN A 151 -36.59 -1.96 -44.95
CA GLN A 151 -36.71 -2.01 -46.40
C GLN A 151 -37.99 -2.74 -46.80
#